data_AF-X6P098-F1
#
_entry.id   AF-X6P098-F1
#
_cell.length_a   1.000
_cell.length_b   1.000
_cell.length_c   1.000
_cell.angle_alpha   90.00
_cell.angle_beta   90.00
_cell.angle_gamma   90.00
#
_symmetry.space_group_name_H-M   'P 1'
#
loop_
_entity.id
_entity.type
_entity.pdbx_description
1 polymer ?
#
loop_
_entity_poly.entity_id
_entity_poly.type
_entity_poly.pdbx_seq_one_letter_code
_entity_poly.pdbx_strand_id
1 'polypeptide(L)'
;MFITKGRKSGRMDDLKQLYAHPWDKDDVSDLHKIVEVVQATALLGVSGTPQKACQALMKNNNRPIIFPMSNPTSQAECTAEQAFSWTENKCIFASGSPFPKLTIDDKEIVPSQGNNAYIFPGVALGIIASKSSRVTDGMFLLAAQVLFCFVLFSMY
;
A
#
# COMPACT_ATOMS: atom_id res chain seq x y z
N MET A 1 2.81 0.91 -13.57
CA MET A 1 3.71 0.61 -14.72
C MET A 1 4.46 -0.67 -14.39
N PHE A 2 4.43 -1.68 -15.26
CA PHE A 2 5.21 -2.90 -15.04
C PHE A 2 6.70 -2.63 -15.28
N ILE A 3 7.56 -3.08 -14.36
CA ILE A 3 9.00 -2.82 -14.40
C ILE A 3 9.70 -4.17 -14.51
N THR A 4 10.24 -4.45 -15.69
CA THR A 4 10.92 -5.70 -16.02
C THR A 4 12.26 -5.39 -16.71
N LYS A 5 13.21 -6.32 -16.64
CA LYS A 5 14.48 -6.19 -17.36
C LYS A 5 14.24 -6.20 -18.86
N GLY A 6 14.89 -5.30 -19.59
CA GLY A 6 14.80 -5.25 -21.06
C GLY A 6 13.48 -4.72 -21.62
N ARG A 7 12.60 -4.16 -20.77
CA ARG A 7 11.32 -3.59 -21.21
C ARG A 7 11.51 -2.52 -22.30
N LYS A 8 10.56 -2.44 -23.23
CA LYS A 8 10.69 -1.60 -24.44
C LYS A 8 10.28 -0.14 -24.25
N SER A 9 9.57 0.19 -23.18
CA SER A 9 8.96 1.52 -23.01
C SER A 9 9.11 2.12 -21.61
N GLY A 10 9.08 3.46 -21.56
CA GLY A 10 9.13 4.32 -20.37
C GLY A 10 10.49 4.37 -19.65
N ARG A 11 10.72 5.49 -18.95
CA ARG A 11 12.02 5.79 -18.32
C ARG A 11 12.38 4.80 -17.22
N MET A 12 13.57 4.20 -17.36
CA MET A 12 14.23 3.37 -16.36
C MET A 12 15.36 4.18 -15.72
N ASP A 13 15.20 4.56 -14.46
CA ASP A 13 16.25 5.18 -13.64
C ASP A 13 16.87 4.12 -12.71
N ASP A 14 17.98 4.45 -12.07
CA ASP A 14 18.74 3.51 -11.23
C ASP A 14 17.89 2.93 -10.10
N LEU A 15 16.96 3.73 -9.53
CA LEU A 15 16.06 3.28 -8.47
C LEU A 15 15.06 2.23 -8.98
N LYS A 16 14.54 2.36 -10.19
CA LYS A 16 13.64 1.36 -10.80
C LYS A 16 14.38 0.10 -11.22
N GLN A 17 15.65 0.21 -11.62
CA GLN A 17 16.45 -0.97 -12.01
C GLN A 17 16.59 -1.97 -10.87
N LEU A 18 16.64 -1.50 -9.62
CA LEU A 18 16.69 -2.35 -8.42
C LEU A 18 15.48 -3.30 -8.30
N TYR A 19 14.33 -2.92 -8.86
CA TYR A 19 13.08 -3.70 -8.82
C TYR A 19 12.72 -4.34 -10.17
N ALA A 20 13.57 -4.19 -11.19
CA ALA A 20 13.35 -4.77 -12.51
C ALA A 20 13.75 -6.26 -12.49
N HIS A 21 12.77 -7.14 -12.42
CA HIS A 21 12.97 -8.59 -12.48
C HIS A 21 12.97 -9.10 -13.94
N PRO A 22 13.64 -10.23 -14.25
CA PRO A 22 13.48 -10.91 -15.54
C PRO A 22 12.01 -11.23 -15.82
N TRP A 23 11.59 -11.10 -17.07
CA TRP A 23 10.23 -11.39 -17.51
C TRP A 23 10.25 -11.93 -18.94
N ASP A 24 9.90 -13.20 -19.09
CA ASP A 24 10.04 -13.93 -20.35
C ASP A 24 8.73 -14.00 -21.16
N LYS A 25 7.70 -13.27 -20.72
CA LYS A 25 6.41 -13.14 -21.42
C LYS A 25 6.31 -11.77 -22.09
N ASP A 26 5.25 -11.58 -22.85
CA ASP A 26 4.96 -10.28 -23.48
C ASP A 26 4.85 -9.15 -22.44
N ASP A 27 5.24 -7.95 -22.86
CA ASP A 27 5.08 -6.73 -22.07
C ASP A 27 3.58 -6.52 -21.76
N VAL A 28 3.26 -6.35 -20.48
CA VAL A 28 1.89 -6.08 -20.01
C VAL A 28 1.84 -4.67 -19.41
N SER A 29 0.95 -3.83 -19.92
CA SER A 29 0.78 -2.45 -19.46
C SER A 29 -0.44 -2.25 -18.56
N ASP A 30 -1.47 -3.09 -18.71
CA ASP A 30 -2.71 -3.03 -17.94
C ASP A 30 -2.52 -3.57 -16.52
N LEU A 31 -2.88 -2.79 -15.50
CA LEU A 31 -2.64 -3.13 -14.09
C LEU A 31 -3.44 -4.38 -13.66
N HIS A 32 -4.68 -4.52 -14.12
CA HIS A 32 -5.50 -5.67 -13.79
C HIS A 32 -4.84 -6.96 -14.31
N LYS A 33 -4.42 -6.95 -15.58
CA LYS A 33 -3.72 -8.08 -16.20
C LYS A 33 -2.36 -8.35 -15.55
N ILE A 34 -1.62 -7.31 -15.15
CA ILE A 34 -0.37 -7.46 -14.38
C ILE A 34 -0.64 -8.21 -13.08
N VAL A 35 -1.65 -7.81 -12.30
CA VAL A 35 -2.02 -8.47 -11.04
C VAL A 35 -2.32 -9.95 -11.25
N GLU A 36 -3.03 -10.31 -12.32
CA GLU A 36 -3.32 -11.71 -12.66
C GLU A 36 -2.05 -12.49 -13.00
N VAL A 37 -1.20 -11.98 -13.91
CA VAL A 37 -0.05 -12.74 -14.42
C VAL A 37 1.09 -12.87 -13.41
N VAL A 38 1.24 -11.91 -12.50
CA VAL A 38 2.23 -11.98 -11.40
C VAL A 38 1.66 -12.62 -10.14
N GLN A 39 0.36 -12.97 -10.16
CA GLN A 39 -0.37 -13.52 -9.03
C GLN A 39 -0.24 -12.66 -7.76
N ALA A 40 -0.35 -11.33 -7.90
CA ALA A 40 -0.19 -10.43 -6.77
C ALA A 40 -1.27 -10.71 -5.70
N THR A 41 -0.84 -10.70 -4.44
CA THR A 41 -1.70 -10.91 -3.26
C THR A 41 -1.96 -9.62 -2.49
N ALA A 42 -1.21 -8.57 -2.81
CA ALA A 42 -1.26 -7.24 -2.23
C ALA A 42 -1.10 -6.17 -3.32
N LEU A 43 -1.76 -5.02 -3.14
CA LEU A 43 -1.62 -3.85 -4.02
C LEU A 43 -1.43 -2.60 -3.17
N LEU A 44 -0.30 -1.92 -3.39
CA LEU A 44 0.03 -0.62 -2.80
C LEU A 44 -0.09 0.46 -3.88
N GLY A 45 -1.08 1.33 -3.74
CA GLY A 45 -1.33 2.45 -4.64
C GLY A 45 -0.58 3.70 -4.21
N VAL A 46 0.30 4.21 -5.06
CA VAL A 46 1.07 5.46 -4.85
C VAL A 46 1.10 6.31 -6.13
N SER A 47 0.05 6.20 -6.94
CA SER A 47 -0.02 6.72 -8.31
C SER A 47 -0.83 8.00 -8.43
N GLY A 48 -1.74 8.25 -7.50
CA GLY A 48 -2.68 9.37 -7.58
C GLY A 48 -3.70 9.21 -8.70
N THR A 49 -3.99 7.97 -9.11
CA THR A 49 -4.96 7.70 -10.20
C THR A 49 -5.85 6.54 -9.81
N PRO A 50 -7.19 6.67 -9.86
CA PRO A 50 -8.11 5.58 -9.57
C PRO A 50 -7.86 4.33 -10.43
N GLN A 51 -7.91 3.14 -9.83
CA GLN A 51 -7.63 1.86 -10.48
C GLN A 51 -8.71 0.81 -10.19
N LYS A 52 -9.12 0.05 -11.21
CA LYS A 52 -10.03 -1.11 -11.10
C LYS A 52 -9.28 -2.45 -11.02
N ALA A 53 -8.07 -2.44 -10.46
CA ALA A 53 -7.22 -3.64 -10.39
C ALA A 53 -7.43 -4.48 -9.13
N CYS A 54 -8.10 -3.93 -8.11
CA CYS A 54 -8.34 -4.62 -6.83
C CYS A 54 -9.14 -5.92 -6.99
N GLN A 55 -10.07 -5.98 -7.94
CA GLN A 55 -10.87 -7.19 -8.23
C GLN A 55 -10.00 -8.37 -8.69
N ALA A 56 -8.89 -8.11 -9.39
CA ALA A 56 -7.99 -9.17 -9.83
C ALA A 56 -7.29 -9.86 -8.64
N LEU A 57 -7.09 -9.15 -7.53
CA LEU A 57 -6.44 -9.72 -6.34
C LEU A 57 -7.27 -10.86 -5.72
N MET A 58 -8.60 -10.81 -5.84
CA MET A 58 -9.50 -11.82 -5.29
C MET A 58 -9.31 -13.20 -5.91
N LYS A 59 -8.87 -13.26 -7.18
CA LYS A 59 -8.56 -14.53 -7.84
C LYS A 59 -7.28 -15.18 -7.28
N ASN A 60 -6.38 -14.37 -6.73
CA ASN A 60 -5.05 -14.80 -6.28
C ASN A 60 -4.98 -15.02 -4.77
N ASN A 61 -5.81 -14.34 -3.99
CA ASN A 61 -5.78 -14.37 -2.54
C ASN A 61 -7.19 -14.15 -1.97
N ASN A 62 -7.63 -15.04 -1.07
CA ASN A 62 -8.93 -14.94 -0.40
C ASN A 62 -8.99 -13.75 0.59
N ARG A 63 -7.83 -13.21 1.02
CA ARG A 63 -7.75 -12.07 1.94
C ARG A 63 -6.71 -11.04 1.43
N PRO A 64 -7.00 -10.32 0.34
CA PRO A 64 -6.03 -9.45 -0.32
C PRO A 64 -5.73 -8.20 0.49
N ILE A 65 -4.50 -7.67 0.39
CA ILE A 65 -4.12 -6.39 0.99
C ILE A 65 -4.29 -5.29 -0.04
N ILE A 66 -5.05 -4.24 0.27
CA ILE A 66 -5.33 -3.12 -0.64
C ILE A 66 -5.06 -1.81 0.08
N PHE A 67 -3.96 -1.13 -0.28
CA PHE A 67 -3.52 0.11 0.34
C PHE A 67 -3.48 1.29 -0.65
N PRO A 68 -4.59 2.05 -0.82
CA PRO A 68 -4.59 3.28 -1.61
C PRO A 68 -3.98 4.44 -0.81
N MET A 69 -2.72 4.79 -1.08
CA MET A 69 -1.93 5.72 -0.25
C MET A 69 -1.93 7.16 -0.78
N SER A 70 -2.47 7.39 -1.97
CA SER A 70 -2.47 8.72 -2.57
C SER A 70 -3.39 9.70 -1.84
N ASN A 71 -2.91 10.94 -1.73
CA ASN A 71 -3.59 12.05 -1.06
C ASN A 71 -3.78 13.21 -2.06
N PRO A 72 -4.84 14.02 -1.92
CA PRO A 72 -5.97 13.89 -0.98
C PRO A 72 -6.94 12.76 -1.39
N THR A 73 -8.05 12.57 -0.68
CA THR A 73 -9.04 11.50 -0.94
C THR A 73 -9.49 11.40 -2.40
N SER A 74 -9.56 12.52 -3.13
CA SER A 74 -9.92 12.54 -4.56
C SER A 74 -8.89 11.90 -5.49
N GLN A 75 -7.67 11.67 -4.99
CA GLN A 75 -6.56 11.03 -5.72
C GLN A 75 -6.31 9.59 -5.23
N ALA A 76 -7.09 9.09 -4.27
CA ALA A 76 -6.97 7.72 -3.81
C ALA A 76 -7.28 6.73 -4.95
N GLU A 77 -6.51 5.64 -5.02
CA GLU A 77 -6.66 4.63 -6.07
C GLU A 77 -8.04 3.95 -6.04
N CYS A 78 -8.62 3.81 -4.86
CA CYS A 78 -10.00 3.38 -4.66
C CYS A 78 -10.53 3.89 -3.32
N THR A 79 -11.84 3.93 -3.17
CA THR A 79 -12.48 4.19 -1.87
C THR A 79 -12.45 2.93 -0.99
N ALA A 80 -12.63 3.12 0.32
CA ALA A 80 -12.83 1.98 1.22
C ALA A 80 -14.05 1.13 0.79
N GLU A 81 -15.17 1.78 0.47
CA GLU A 81 -16.40 1.12 0.01
C GLU A 81 -16.15 0.27 -1.25
N GLN A 82 -15.44 0.81 -2.23
CA GLN A 82 -15.05 0.08 -3.43
C GLN A 82 -14.18 -1.13 -3.09
N ALA A 83 -13.15 -0.96 -2.26
CA ALA A 83 -12.25 -2.06 -1.90
C ALA A 83 -12.99 -3.21 -1.21
N PHE A 84 -13.83 -2.92 -0.23
CA PHE A 84 -14.62 -3.95 0.45
C PHE A 84 -15.64 -4.60 -0.49
N SER A 85 -16.39 -3.82 -1.28
CA SER A 85 -17.36 -4.34 -2.24
C SER A 85 -16.70 -5.26 -3.28
N TRP A 86 -15.57 -4.86 -3.84
CA TRP A 86 -14.84 -5.64 -4.85
C TRP A 86 -14.17 -6.90 -4.31
N THR A 87 -14.06 -7.02 -2.99
CA THR A 87 -13.39 -8.14 -2.32
C THR A 87 -14.31 -8.97 -1.44
N GLU A 88 -15.63 -8.84 -1.64
CA GLU A 88 -16.63 -9.56 -0.84
C GLU A 88 -16.38 -9.36 0.67
N ASN A 89 -16.00 -8.15 1.05
CA ASN A 89 -15.67 -7.73 2.41
C ASN A 89 -14.42 -8.38 3.03
N LYS A 90 -13.58 -9.07 2.25
CA LYS A 90 -12.45 -9.87 2.76
C LYS A 90 -11.12 -9.11 2.81
N CYS A 91 -10.99 -7.97 2.14
CA CYS A 91 -9.68 -7.30 2.07
C CYS A 91 -9.18 -6.80 3.43
N ILE A 92 -7.85 -6.70 3.55
CA ILE A 92 -7.19 -5.87 4.54
C ILE A 92 -6.98 -4.51 3.89
N PHE A 93 -7.61 -3.48 4.44
CA PHE A 93 -7.63 -2.13 3.88
C PHE A 93 -6.97 -1.11 4.82
N ALA A 94 -6.11 -0.27 4.26
CA ALA A 94 -5.62 0.95 4.92
C ALA A 94 -5.32 2.01 3.87
N SER A 95 -5.70 3.27 4.11
CA SER A 95 -5.57 4.35 3.13
C SER A 95 -4.64 5.48 3.59
N GLY A 96 -4.12 6.27 2.65
CA GLY A 96 -3.35 7.48 2.98
C GLY A 96 -4.24 8.61 3.53
N SER A 97 -5.43 8.76 2.94
CA SER A 97 -6.46 9.74 3.31
C SER A 97 -7.59 9.10 4.13
N PRO A 98 -8.29 9.88 4.98
CA PRO A 98 -9.44 9.38 5.72
C PRO A 98 -10.60 8.99 4.79
N PHE A 99 -11.31 7.94 5.15
CA PHE A 99 -12.60 7.55 4.58
C PHE A 99 -13.67 7.49 5.68
N PRO A 100 -14.95 7.74 5.34
CA PRO A 100 -16.04 7.57 6.28
C PRO A 100 -16.13 6.11 6.75
N LYS A 101 -16.77 5.93 7.91
CA LYS A 101 -17.11 4.60 8.42
C LYS A 101 -18.05 3.88 7.44
N LEU A 102 -17.95 2.56 7.40
CA LEU A 102 -18.77 1.70 6.57
C LEU A 102 -19.57 0.74 7.47
N THR A 103 -20.74 0.32 7.02
CA THR A 103 -21.47 -0.79 7.65
C THR A 103 -21.35 -2.00 6.74
N ILE A 104 -20.78 -3.07 7.26
CA ILE A 104 -20.52 -4.32 6.54
C ILE A 104 -21.00 -5.46 7.42
N ASP A 105 -21.92 -6.29 6.91
CA ASP A 105 -22.51 -7.42 7.63
C ASP A 105 -23.02 -7.01 9.04
N ASP A 106 -23.79 -5.91 9.09
CA ASP A 106 -24.31 -5.26 10.30
C ASP A 106 -23.25 -4.79 11.32
N LYS A 107 -21.98 -4.74 10.92
CA LYS A 107 -20.87 -4.24 11.74
C LYS A 107 -20.34 -2.93 11.20
N GLU A 108 -20.11 -1.99 12.10
CA GLU A 108 -19.41 -0.75 11.77
C GLU A 108 -17.92 -1.05 11.58
N ILE A 109 -17.38 -0.70 10.42
CA ILE A 109 -15.96 -0.77 10.08
C ILE A 109 -15.43 0.64 9.95
N VAL A 110 -14.37 0.93 10.68
CA VAL A 110 -13.60 2.18 10.57
C VAL A 110 -12.38 1.90 9.70
N PRO A 111 -12.31 2.42 8.46
CA PRO A 111 -11.16 2.20 7.60
C PRO A 111 -9.88 2.75 8.25
N SER A 112 -8.84 1.92 8.34
CA SER A 112 -7.56 2.31 8.91
C SER A 112 -6.82 3.31 8.01
N GLN A 113 -6.00 4.16 8.61
CA GLN A 113 -5.14 5.09 7.87
C GLN A 113 -3.66 4.72 8.03
N GLY A 114 -2.99 4.48 6.91
CA GLY A 114 -1.54 4.28 6.83
C GLY A 114 -0.79 5.61 6.64
N ASN A 115 -1.06 6.61 7.48
CA ASN A 115 -0.50 7.94 7.29
C ASN A 115 0.89 8.10 7.95
N ASN A 116 1.81 8.82 7.29
CA ASN A 116 3.15 9.08 7.84
C ASN A 116 3.13 9.91 9.13
N ALA A 117 2.00 10.55 9.47
CA ALA A 117 1.74 11.21 10.74
C ALA A 117 1.93 10.30 11.97
N TYR A 118 1.81 8.98 11.80
CA TYR A 118 2.12 8.03 12.86
C TYR A 118 3.61 7.81 13.10
N ILE A 119 4.48 8.27 12.19
CA ILE A 119 5.92 7.99 12.21
C ILE A 119 6.72 9.28 12.46
N PHE A 120 6.53 10.32 11.64
CA PHE A 120 7.43 11.47 11.66
C PHE A 120 7.51 12.20 13.01
N PRO A 121 6.44 12.33 13.82
CA PRO A 121 6.54 13.01 15.12
C PRO A 121 7.42 12.23 16.11
N GLY A 122 7.26 10.92 16.18
CA GLY A 122 8.03 10.05 17.07
C GLY A 122 9.49 9.96 16.66
N VAL A 123 9.75 9.80 15.35
CA VAL A 123 11.13 9.80 14.81
C VAL A 123 11.80 11.14 15.06
N ALA A 124 11.13 12.26 14.79
CA ALA A 124 11.68 13.60 15.01
C ALA A 124 12.03 13.85 16.48
N LEU A 125 11.12 13.50 17.40
CA LEU A 125 11.38 13.58 18.83
C LEU A 125 12.58 12.74 19.25
N GLY A 126 12.68 11.50 18.74
CA GLY A 126 13.82 10.62 19.01
C GLY A 126 15.15 11.19 18.52
N ILE A 127 15.18 11.80 17.34
CA ILE A 127 16.37 12.48 16.79
C ILE A 127 16.79 13.65 17.68
N ILE A 128 15.83 14.52 18.06
CA ILE A 128 16.10 15.70 18.90
C ILE A 128 16.60 15.28 20.28
N ALA A 129 15.92 14.34 20.93
CA ALA A 129 16.24 13.89 22.28
C ALA A 129 17.60 13.18 22.35
N SER A 130 17.93 12.36 21.34
CA SER A 130 19.22 11.66 21.26
C SER A 130 20.36 12.55 20.73
N LYS A 131 20.05 13.77 20.24
CA LYS A 131 20.99 14.63 19.52
C LYS A 131 21.67 13.90 18.36
N SER A 132 20.92 13.05 17.65
CA SER A 132 21.50 12.28 16.55
C SER A 132 22.02 13.21 15.45
N SER A 133 23.22 12.94 14.97
CA SER A 133 23.85 13.68 13.87
C SER A 133 23.42 13.17 12.49
N ARG A 134 22.78 12.01 12.42
CA ARG A 134 22.34 11.37 11.17
C ARG A 134 21.00 10.67 11.34
N VAL A 135 20.22 10.65 10.26
CA VAL A 135 19.03 9.80 10.12
C VAL A 135 19.41 8.61 9.26
N THR A 136 19.06 7.41 9.70
CA THR A 136 19.39 6.15 9.00
C THR A 136 18.12 5.37 8.70
N ASP A 137 18.15 4.51 7.68
CA ASP A 137 17.01 3.63 7.34
C ASP A 137 16.59 2.74 8.51
N GLY A 138 17.56 2.33 9.34
CA GLY A 138 17.31 1.56 10.56
C GLY A 138 16.40 2.27 11.56
N MET A 139 16.43 3.62 11.62
CA MET A 139 15.51 4.38 12.47
C MET A 139 14.06 4.26 12.00
N PHE A 140 13.82 4.27 10.69
CA PHE A 140 12.48 4.11 10.13
C PHE A 140 11.99 2.66 10.24
N LEU A 141 12.88 1.67 10.05
CA LEU A 141 12.54 0.27 10.28
C LEU A 141 12.13 0.03 11.74
N LEU A 142 12.90 0.56 12.70
CA LEU A 142 12.57 0.45 14.11
C LEU A 142 11.27 1.19 14.46
N ALA A 143 11.04 2.38 13.91
CA ALA A 143 9.79 3.11 14.11
C ALA A 143 8.57 2.32 13.61
N ALA A 144 8.68 1.66 12.45
CA ALA A 144 7.62 0.80 11.93
C ALA A 144 7.35 -0.41 12.84
N GLN A 145 8.41 -1.06 13.36
CA GLN A 145 8.28 -2.17 14.31
C GLN A 145 7.62 -1.74 15.62
N VAL A 146 8.03 -0.60 16.18
CA VAL A 146 7.46 -0.06 17.43
C VAL A 146 6.00 0.33 17.24
N LEU A 147 5.64 0.95 16.11
CA LEU A 147 4.25 1.27 15.79
C LEU A 147 3.38 -0.01 15.72
N PHE A 148 3.89 -1.06 15.08
CA PHE A 148 3.23 -2.36 15.05
C PHE A 148 3.02 -2.96 16.44
N CYS A 149 3.99 -2.83 17.35
CA CYS A 149 3.85 -3.31 18.73
C CYS A 149 2.68 -2.63 19.47
N PHE A 150 2.46 -1.32 19.28
CA PHE A 150 1.31 -0.64 19.91
C PHE A 150 -0.04 -1.20 19.46
N VAL A 151 -0.15 -1.65 18.21
CA VAL A 151 -1.36 -2.31 17.72
C VAL A 151 -1.57 -3.66 18.41
N LEU A 152 -0.52 -4.48 18.52
CA LEU A 152 -0.60 -5.78 19.21
C LEU A 152 -1.00 -5.65 20.68
N PHE A 153 -0.44 -4.67 21.41
CA PHE A 153 -0.78 -4.45 22.81
C PHE A 153 -2.20 -3.93 23.01
N SER A 154 -2.80 -3.27 22.02
CA SER A 154 -4.20 -2.82 22.08
C SER A 154 -5.23 -3.93 21.84
N MET A 155 -4.78 -5.12 21.42
CA MET A 155 -5.63 -6.29 21.17
C MET A 155 -5.75 -7.22 22.40
N TYR A 156 -5.13 -6.87 23.53
CA TYR A 156 -5.21 -7.56 24.83
C TYR A 156 -5.63 -6.57 25.93
#